data_AF-A0A9Q0MM97-F1
#
_entry.id   AF-A0A9Q0MM97-F1
#
_cell.length_a   1.000
_cell.length_b   1.000
_cell.length_c   1.000
_cell.angle_alpha   90.00
_cell.angle_beta   90.00
_cell.angle_gamma   90.00
#
_symmetry.space_group_name_H-M   'P 1'
#
loop_
_entity.id
_entity.type
_entity.pdbx_description
1 polymer ?
#
loop_
_entity_poly.entity_id
_entity_poly.type
_entity_poly.pdbx_seq_one_letter_code
_entity_poly.pdbx_strand_id
1 'polypeptide(L)'
;QFDGLPGPILLNEAPTKWRRVGTVSGHHVHLDTIVWPGGDIVVSGLSARARSVFRVVTALSPPFVMESELDEDGLCLRGLPCHRLSSKGRQNLTLMFNAIETRDRLEEDAVEHGKELPAEEHRTNDKVDHLTKCCYGLTMDILDNIATELGFEFHLYIVQDEMFGGKQKMSKSVYSRSRVADEFSSKNQRTTDFKTGANDRNKKPGRKKGPKWNGIVGDLISGSADMAFASLSVSKARAEVIDFSAPYFHSGVSLLAAPKTKSEIPLLAFLLPFSPELWIAIFTSLNITAIAVAVYE
;
A
#
# COMPACT_ATOMS: atom_id res chain seq x y z
N GLN A 1 -43.51 15.29 7.18
CA GLN A 1 -43.93 16.51 7.90
C GLN A 1 -43.48 16.34 9.34
N PHE A 2 -42.24 16.74 9.63
CA PHE A 2 -41.77 16.90 11.01
C PHE A 2 -42.11 18.33 11.39
N ASP A 3 -43.25 18.54 12.05
CA ASP A 3 -43.53 19.79 12.75
C ASP A 3 -42.62 19.81 13.99
N GLY A 4 -41.35 20.11 13.75
CA GLY A 4 -40.29 20.07 14.74
C GLY A 4 -40.16 21.43 15.40
N LEU A 5 -40.56 21.51 16.68
CA LEU A 5 -40.25 22.63 17.57
C LEU A 5 -38.76 23.02 17.43
N PRO A 6 -38.44 24.33 17.49
CA PRO A 6 -37.07 24.79 17.33
C PRO A 6 -36.16 24.15 18.40
N GLY A 7 -35.22 23.32 17.95
CA GLY A 7 -34.27 22.62 18.82
C GLY A 7 -33.03 23.48 19.09
N PRO A 8 -32.57 23.61 20.34
CA PRO A 8 -31.31 24.30 20.62
C PRO A 8 -30.12 23.46 20.15
N ILE A 9 -29.14 24.10 19.50
CA ILE A 9 -27.83 23.52 19.25
C ILE A 9 -27.00 23.79 20.51
N LEU A 10 -26.47 22.73 21.13
CA LEU A 10 -25.65 22.83 22.33
C LEU A 10 -24.21 22.41 22.02
N LEU A 11 -23.25 23.17 22.52
CA LEU A 11 -21.82 22.88 22.48
C LEU A 11 -21.34 22.59 23.91
N ASN A 12 -20.44 21.63 24.06
CA ASN A 12 -19.89 21.27 25.36
C ASN A 12 -18.70 22.20 25.68
N GLU A 13 -18.84 23.13 26.63
CA GLU A 13 -17.77 24.06 27.04
C GLU A 13 -16.82 23.44 28.09
N ALA A 14 -17.31 22.48 28.86
CA ALA A 14 -16.57 21.78 29.92
C ALA A 14 -17.22 20.40 30.14
N PRO A 15 -16.56 19.41 30.76
CA PRO A 15 -17.12 18.05 30.93
C PRO A 15 -18.52 17.99 31.58
N THR A 16 -18.99 19.07 32.21
CA THR A 16 -20.30 19.16 32.85
C THR A 16 -21.14 20.38 32.43
N LYS A 17 -20.72 21.18 31.43
CA LYS A 17 -21.42 22.42 31.07
C LYS A 17 -21.67 22.53 29.58
N TRP A 18 -22.96 22.51 29.22
CA TRP A 18 -23.45 22.78 27.87
C TRP A 18 -23.77 24.27 27.69
N ARG A 19 -23.33 24.85 26.57
CA ARG A 19 -23.72 26.18 26.11
C ARG A 19 -24.54 26.08 24.86
N ARG A 20 -25.63 26.84 24.77
CA ARG A 20 -26.39 26.98 23.53
C ARG A 20 -25.60 27.84 22.53
N VAL A 21 -25.42 27.32 21.32
CA VAL A 21 -24.69 27.96 20.22
C VAL A 21 -25.55 28.17 18.97
N GLY A 22 -26.85 27.90 19.07
CA GLY A 22 -27.77 28.16 17.97
C GLY A 22 -29.14 27.53 18.13
N THR A 23 -29.90 27.60 17.04
CA THR A 23 -31.22 26.97 16.89
C THR A 23 -31.42 26.39 15.51
N VAL A 24 -32.06 25.22 15.46
CA VAL A 24 -32.55 24.63 14.22
C VAL A 24 -34.07 24.69 14.22
N SER A 25 -34.65 25.31 13.20
CA SER A 25 -36.09 25.35 12.96
C SER A 25 -36.39 24.88 11.55
N GLY A 26 -36.90 23.65 11.41
CA GLY A 26 -37.14 23.03 10.11
C GLY A 26 -35.87 22.95 9.26
N HIS A 27 -35.82 23.73 8.18
CA HIS A 27 -34.67 23.84 7.26
C HIS A 27 -33.75 25.03 7.54
N HIS A 28 -34.11 25.88 8.52
CA HIS A 28 -33.32 27.06 8.87
C HIS A 28 -32.44 26.75 10.08
N VAL A 29 -31.15 27.04 9.93
CA VAL A 29 -30.16 26.93 10.99
C VAL A 29 -29.65 28.34 11.30
N HIS A 30 -29.83 28.78 12.54
CA HIS A 30 -29.23 29.99 13.07
C HIS A 30 -28.13 29.60 14.05
N LEU A 31 -26.89 29.98 13.75
CA LEU A 31 -25.71 29.68 14.56
C LEU A 31 -25.16 30.97 15.15
N ASP A 32 -24.94 30.97 16.46
CA ASP A 32 -24.16 31.99 17.14
C ASP A 32 -22.67 31.68 16.95
N THR A 33 -21.78 32.66 17.13
CA THR A 33 -20.34 32.46 16.98
C THR A 33 -19.85 31.32 17.88
N ILE A 34 -19.37 30.23 17.27
CA ILE A 34 -18.81 29.08 17.95
C ILE A 34 -17.32 29.32 18.13
N VAL A 35 -16.83 29.14 19.36
CA VAL A 35 -15.39 29.08 19.65
C VAL A 35 -15.04 27.62 19.84
N TRP A 36 -14.18 27.11 18.98
CA TRP A 36 -13.70 25.73 19.02
C TRP A 36 -12.63 25.56 20.10
N PRO A 37 -12.36 24.32 20.54
CA PRO A 37 -11.21 24.03 21.39
C PRO A 37 -9.93 24.63 20.78
N GLY A 38 -9.23 25.48 21.54
CA GLY A 38 -8.09 26.26 21.05
C GLY A 38 -8.38 27.75 20.77
N GLY A 39 -9.62 28.20 20.95
CA GLY A 39 -9.98 29.62 20.90
C GLY A 39 -10.25 30.17 19.49
N ASP A 40 -10.24 29.32 18.47
CA ASP A 40 -10.50 29.72 17.09
C ASP A 40 -12.01 29.69 16.76
N ILE A 41 -12.44 30.56 15.85
CA ILE A 41 -13.84 30.70 15.40
C ILE A 41 -14.11 29.76 14.21
N VAL A 42 -13.07 29.39 13.47
CA VAL A 42 -13.11 28.36 12.44
C VAL A 42 -12.73 27.01 13.02
N VAL A 43 -13.33 25.93 12.49
CA VAL A 43 -13.00 24.56 12.87
C VAL A 43 -11.50 24.35 12.70
N SER A 44 -10.85 23.63 13.61
CA SER A 44 -9.40 23.45 13.59
C SER A 44 -8.83 22.95 12.25
N GLY A 45 -9.62 22.23 11.43
CA GLY A 45 -9.22 21.81 10.07
C GLY A 45 -9.39 22.87 8.96
N LEU A 46 -9.98 24.02 9.26
CA LEU A 46 -10.19 25.17 8.37
C LEU A 46 -9.48 26.44 8.87
N SER A 47 -8.77 26.34 9.99
CA SER A 47 -7.93 27.43 10.48
C SER A 47 -6.79 27.67 9.51
N ALA A 48 -6.52 28.95 9.18
CA ALA A 48 -5.38 29.33 8.35
C ALA A 48 -4.01 28.91 8.96
N ARG A 49 -4.01 28.48 10.22
CA ARG A 49 -2.84 27.99 10.96
C ARG A 49 -2.71 26.47 10.97
N ALA A 50 -3.67 25.74 10.42
CA ALA A 50 -3.65 24.28 10.37
C ALA A 50 -2.81 23.79 9.19
N ARG A 51 -1.60 23.31 9.45
CA ARG A 51 -0.82 22.54 8.47
C ARG A 51 -1.47 21.16 8.32
N SER A 52 -1.85 20.79 7.11
CA SER A 52 -2.40 19.46 6.82
C SER A 52 -1.26 18.46 6.62
N VAL A 53 -1.17 17.46 7.51
CA VAL A 53 -0.21 16.36 7.41
C VAL A 53 -0.94 15.11 6.90
N PHE A 54 -0.49 14.55 5.78
CA PHE A 54 -1.11 13.39 5.14
C PHE A 54 -0.30 12.11 5.34
N ARG A 55 -0.98 10.98 5.57
CA ARG A 55 -0.35 9.65 5.54
C ARG A 55 -0.33 9.15 4.10
N VAL A 56 0.86 9.04 3.52
CA VAL A 56 1.07 8.63 2.13
C VAL A 56 1.61 7.20 2.08
N VAL A 57 0.87 6.32 1.41
CA VAL A 57 1.31 4.94 1.18
C VAL A 57 1.95 4.76 -0.20
N THR A 58 3.02 3.97 -0.26
CA THR A 58 3.68 3.57 -1.51
C THR A 58 4.04 2.08 -1.56
N ALA A 59 4.48 1.61 -2.73
CA ALA A 59 5.00 0.25 -2.92
C ALA A 59 6.20 0.27 -3.88
N LEU A 60 7.16 -0.62 -3.62
CA LEU A 60 8.37 -0.76 -4.42
C LEU A 60 8.04 -1.11 -5.87
N SER A 61 8.57 -0.32 -6.80
CA SER A 61 8.39 -0.51 -8.24
C SER A 61 9.47 0.24 -9.02
N PRO A 62 10.66 -0.34 -9.22
CA PRO A 62 11.68 0.27 -10.06
C PRO A 62 11.16 0.48 -11.50
N PRO A 63 11.40 1.65 -12.13
CA PRO A 63 12.20 2.79 -11.68
C PRO A 63 11.39 3.91 -10.97
N PHE A 64 10.11 3.68 -10.67
CA PHE A 64 9.19 4.67 -10.10
C PHE A 64 9.39 4.88 -8.60
N VAL A 65 9.58 3.78 -7.86
CA VAL A 65 9.81 3.79 -6.41
C VAL A 65 10.86 2.74 -6.09
N MET A 66 11.96 3.19 -5.52
CA MET A 66 13.11 2.39 -5.13
C MET A 66 13.49 2.75 -3.69
N GLU A 67 14.14 1.82 -3.01
CA GLU A 67 14.57 1.95 -1.62
C GLU A 67 16.09 1.97 -1.56
N SER A 68 16.64 2.83 -0.71
CA SER A 68 18.04 2.81 -0.29
C SER A 68 18.14 2.97 1.22
N GLU A 69 19.33 2.69 1.74
CA GLU A 69 19.64 2.91 3.15
C GLU A 69 19.92 4.39 3.42
N LEU A 70 19.85 4.77 4.69
CA LEU A 70 20.27 6.07 5.16
C LEU A 70 21.80 6.17 5.08
N ASP A 71 22.31 7.38 4.91
CA ASP A 71 23.74 7.64 4.99
C ASP A 71 24.27 7.52 6.43
N GLU A 72 25.59 7.61 6.62
CA GLU A 72 26.23 7.57 7.94
C GLU A 72 25.67 8.63 8.91
N ASP A 73 25.25 9.78 8.38
CA ASP A 73 24.63 10.88 9.12
C ASP A 73 23.12 10.68 9.40
N GLY A 74 22.53 9.56 8.98
CA GLY A 74 21.10 9.31 9.13
C GLY A 74 20.21 10.13 8.19
N LEU A 75 20.79 10.67 7.12
CA LEU A 75 20.09 11.49 6.12
C LEU A 75 19.95 10.75 4.78
N CYS A 76 18.97 11.17 3.98
CA CYS A 76 18.80 10.68 2.62
C CYS A 76 19.60 11.52 1.64
N LEU A 77 20.67 10.94 1.07
CA LEU A 77 21.42 11.58 -0.03
C LEU A 77 20.57 11.75 -1.29
N ARG A 78 19.57 10.87 -1.49
CA ARG A 78 18.61 10.93 -2.59
C ARG A 78 17.23 10.47 -2.13
N GLY A 79 16.22 11.16 -2.64
CA GLY A 79 14.81 10.88 -2.34
C GLY A 79 14.37 11.39 -0.98
N LEU A 80 13.28 10.81 -0.49
CA LEU A 80 12.57 11.22 0.71
C LEU A 80 12.68 10.14 1.80
N PRO A 81 12.67 10.50 3.09
CA PRO A 81 12.57 9.52 4.16
C PRO A 81 11.24 8.77 4.08
N CYS A 82 11.29 7.45 4.20
CA CYS A 82 10.12 6.58 4.20
C CYS A 82 10.24 5.50 5.27
N HIS A 83 9.12 5.10 5.84
CA HIS A 83 9.10 4.14 6.94
C HIS A 83 8.61 2.77 6.50
N ARG A 84 9.26 1.73 7.03
CA ARG A 84 8.93 0.32 6.81
C ARG A 84 8.66 -0.34 8.15
N LEU A 85 7.60 -1.16 8.25
CA LEU A 85 7.26 -1.87 9.48
C LEU A 85 8.08 -3.17 9.60
N SER A 86 8.71 -3.42 10.76
CA SER A 86 9.65 -4.54 11.00
C SER A 86 8.97 -5.93 11.12
N SER A 87 7.67 -6.01 11.43
CA SER A 87 6.86 -7.25 11.54
C SER A 87 7.25 -8.19 12.70
N LYS A 88 6.42 -8.36 13.74
CA LYS A 88 5.52 -9.54 13.92
C LYS A 88 4.37 -9.29 14.92
N GLY A 89 4.31 -8.12 15.54
CA GLY A 89 3.15 -7.70 16.33
C GLY A 89 2.09 -7.10 15.41
N ARG A 90 0.80 -7.26 15.71
CA ARG A 90 -0.24 -6.43 15.10
C ARG A 90 0.03 -4.97 15.50
N GLN A 91 0.79 -4.25 14.71
CA GLN A 91 1.10 -2.85 14.97
C GLN A 91 0.17 -1.97 14.17
N ASN A 92 -0.46 -1.04 14.88
CA ASN A 92 -1.38 -0.07 14.34
C ASN A 92 -0.54 1.07 13.76
N LEU A 93 -0.61 1.30 12.45
CA LEU A 93 0.04 2.42 11.75
C LEU A 93 -0.20 3.75 12.47
N THR A 94 -1.36 3.92 13.10
CA THR A 94 -1.68 5.09 13.94
C THR A 94 -0.68 5.33 15.07
N LEU A 95 -0.18 4.27 15.74
CA LEU A 95 0.80 4.43 16.81
C LEU A 95 2.15 4.91 16.29
N MET A 96 2.55 4.45 15.10
CA MET A 96 3.76 4.92 14.43
C MET A 96 3.66 6.41 14.12
N PHE A 97 2.57 6.83 13.45
CA PHE A 97 2.39 8.24 13.08
C PHE A 97 2.27 9.15 14.30
N ASN A 98 1.57 8.73 15.36
CA ASN A 98 1.50 9.50 16.60
C ASN A 98 2.90 9.68 17.23
N ALA A 99 3.75 8.66 17.17
CA ALA A 99 5.11 8.75 17.70
C ALA A 99 5.98 9.71 16.88
N ILE A 100 5.87 9.66 15.54
CA ILE A 100 6.58 10.57 14.63
C ILE A 100 6.13 12.01 14.88
N GLU A 101 4.81 12.26 14.89
CA GLU A 101 4.25 13.60 15.12
C GLU A 101 4.65 14.18 16.49
N THR A 102 4.74 13.34 17.52
CA THR A 102 5.20 13.77 18.84
C THR A 102 6.68 14.15 18.81
N ARG A 103 7.52 13.39 18.09
CA ARG A 103 8.95 13.70 17.94
C ARG A 103 9.16 15.00 17.17
N ASP A 104 8.48 15.18 16.04
CA ASP A 104 8.64 16.36 15.19
C ASP A 104 8.30 17.64 15.96
N ARG A 105 7.22 17.63 16.75
CA ARG A 105 6.87 18.76 17.65
C ARG A 105 7.96 19.06 18.68
N LEU A 106 8.54 18.03 19.29
CA LEU A 106 9.60 18.21 20.28
C LEU A 106 10.88 18.76 19.65
N GLU A 107 11.18 18.38 18.40
CA GLU A 107 12.31 18.92 17.63
C GLU A 107 12.10 20.39 17.29
N GLU A 108 10.90 20.77 16.81
CA GLU A 108 10.54 22.16 16.55
C GLU A 108 10.65 23.02 17.82
N ASP A 109 10.11 22.55 18.95
CA ASP A 109 10.17 23.23 20.24
C ASP A 109 11.63 23.42 20.72
N ALA A 110 12.50 22.42 20.49
CA ALA A 110 13.91 22.46 20.88
C ALA A 110 14.71 23.47 20.04
N VAL A 111 14.45 23.53 18.73
CA VAL A 111 15.07 24.50 17.81
C VAL A 111 14.62 25.92 18.12
N GLU A 112 13.33 26.14 18.39
CA GLU A 112 12.80 27.47 18.71
C GLU A 112 13.34 28.01 20.06
N HIS A 113 13.57 27.13 21.03
CA HIS A 113 14.04 27.52 22.38
C HIS A 113 15.55 27.34 22.61
N GLY A 114 16.32 26.98 21.58
CA GLY A 114 17.78 26.82 21.66
C GLY A 114 18.25 25.80 22.70
N LYS A 115 17.45 24.75 22.94
CA LYS A 115 17.81 23.67 23.86
C LYS A 115 18.42 22.51 23.08
N GLU A 116 19.51 21.97 23.62
CA GLU A 116 20.15 20.75 23.13
C GLU A 116 19.13 19.60 23.18
N LEU A 117 18.96 18.87 22.07
CA LEU A 117 18.04 17.74 22.01
C LEU A 117 18.39 16.75 23.13
N PRO A 118 17.41 16.24 23.91
CA PRO A 118 17.69 15.21 24.88
C PRO A 118 18.32 14.02 24.17
N ALA A 119 19.52 13.60 24.60
CA ALA A 119 20.14 12.37 24.13
C ALA A 119 19.13 11.21 24.23
N GLU A 120 19.03 10.38 23.19
CA GLU A 120 18.16 9.21 23.07
C GLU A 120 18.19 8.36 24.35
N GLU A 121 17.32 8.67 25.31
CA GLU A 121 17.18 7.88 26.52
C GLU A 121 16.22 6.74 26.18
N HIS A 122 16.79 5.55 25.95
CA HIS A 122 16.09 4.30 25.76
C HIS A 122 15.06 4.05 26.88
N ARG A 123 13.84 4.54 26.70
CA ARG A 123 12.67 4.10 27.47
C ARG A 123 11.95 3.01 26.68
N THR A 124 12.23 1.78 27.10
CA THR A 124 11.54 0.56 26.67
C THR A 124 10.17 0.50 27.33
N ASN A 125 9.11 0.54 26.50
CA ASN A 125 7.95 -0.36 26.50
C ASN A 125 6.92 0.24 25.51
N ASP A 126 6.64 -0.49 24.43
CA ASP A 126 5.84 -0.11 23.24
C ASP A 126 6.49 0.81 22.18
N LYS A 127 7.80 0.68 21.91
CA LYS A 127 8.36 1.19 20.64
C LYS A 127 7.82 0.34 19.47
N VAL A 128 6.97 0.93 18.64
CA VAL A 128 6.62 0.39 17.32
C VAL A 128 7.91 0.30 16.52
N ASP A 129 8.36 -0.92 16.23
CA ASP A 129 9.59 -1.21 15.50
C ASP A 129 9.40 -0.85 14.01
N HIS A 130 9.72 0.39 13.67
CA HIS A 130 9.70 0.92 12.32
C HIS A 130 11.13 1.25 11.91
N LEU A 131 11.44 0.91 10.67
CA LEU A 131 12.73 1.13 10.04
C LEU A 131 12.60 2.28 9.05
N THR A 132 13.35 3.35 9.29
CA THR A 132 13.44 4.48 8.35
C THR A 132 14.45 4.14 7.25
N LYS A 133 14.04 4.41 6.01
CA LYS A 133 14.78 4.16 4.76
C LYS A 133 14.61 5.38 3.86
N CYS A 134 15.31 5.39 2.74
CA CYS A 134 15.19 6.45 1.73
C CYS A 134 14.45 5.91 0.51
N CYS A 135 13.36 6.57 0.13
CA CYS A 135 12.56 6.24 -1.04
C CYS A 135 12.81 7.27 -2.14
N TYR A 136 13.22 6.79 -3.32
CA TYR A 136 13.55 7.64 -4.47
C TYR A 136 12.98 7.07 -5.76
N GLY A 137 12.90 7.91 -6.79
CA GLY A 137 12.38 7.54 -8.12
C GLY A 137 11.33 8.51 -8.61
N LEU A 138 10.86 8.30 -9.85
CA LEU A 138 9.98 9.25 -10.54
C LEU A 138 8.74 9.63 -9.72
N THR A 139 8.12 8.68 -9.03
CA THR A 139 6.90 8.94 -8.26
C THR A 139 7.19 9.71 -6.97
N MET A 140 8.37 9.51 -6.37
CA MET A 140 8.78 10.21 -5.14
C MET A 140 9.12 11.68 -5.45
N ASP A 141 9.78 11.93 -6.58
CA ASP A 141 10.07 13.30 -7.04
C ASP A 141 8.78 14.06 -7.37
N ILE A 142 7.78 13.39 -7.97
CA ILE A 142 6.46 13.99 -8.22
C ILE A 142 5.75 14.31 -6.90
N LEU A 143 5.81 13.41 -5.91
CA LEU A 143 5.21 13.65 -4.60
C LEU A 143 5.82 14.89 -3.93
N ASP A 144 7.15 15.03 -3.91
CA ASP A 144 7.84 16.16 -3.31
C ASP A 144 7.44 17.50 -3.97
N ASN A 145 7.43 17.51 -5.30
CA ASN A 145 7.01 18.70 -6.06
C ASN A 145 5.54 19.06 -5.80
N ILE A 146 4.64 18.08 -5.74
CA ILE A 146 3.22 18.34 -5.47
C ILE A 146 3.01 18.82 -4.03
N ALA A 147 3.72 18.24 -3.06
CA ALA A 147 3.65 18.64 -1.66
C ALA A 147 4.11 20.10 -1.47
N THR A 148 5.22 20.48 -2.11
CA THR A 148 5.75 21.85 -2.06
C THR A 148 4.86 22.86 -2.77
N GLU A 149 4.28 22.51 -3.93
CA GLU A 149 3.38 23.38 -4.69
C GLU A 149 2.04 23.60 -3.99
N LEU A 150 1.49 22.56 -3.36
CA LEU A 150 0.19 22.62 -2.66
C LEU A 150 0.32 22.98 -1.17
N GLY A 151 1.54 23.01 -0.61
CA GLY A 151 1.81 23.43 0.76
C GLY A 151 1.29 22.46 1.83
N PHE A 152 1.40 21.15 1.59
CA PHE A 152 1.06 20.13 2.59
C PHE A 152 2.28 19.31 3.01
N GLU A 153 2.21 18.75 4.22
CA GLU A 153 3.21 17.83 4.74
C GLU A 153 2.73 16.40 4.63
N PHE A 154 3.66 15.45 4.65
CA PHE A 154 3.30 14.05 4.59
C PHE A 154 4.26 13.15 5.35
N HIS A 155 3.73 12.04 5.83
CA HIS A 155 4.51 10.91 6.30
C HIS A 155 4.40 9.76 5.30
N LEU A 156 5.53 9.38 4.73
CA LEU A 156 5.61 8.35 3.70
C LEU A 156 5.93 6.99 4.31
N TYR A 157 5.18 5.95 3.92
CA TYR A 157 5.46 4.59 4.34
C TYR A 157 5.26 3.57 3.21
N ILE A 158 6.01 2.49 3.28
CA ILE A 158 5.91 1.36 2.34
C ILE A 158 4.85 0.38 2.85
N VAL A 159 3.93 0.00 1.97
CA VAL A 159 2.87 -0.96 2.29
C VAL A 159 3.45 -2.29 2.80
N GLN A 160 2.87 -2.82 3.88
CA GLN A 160 3.42 -3.97 4.61
C GLN A 160 3.48 -5.25 3.77
N ASP A 161 2.48 -5.50 2.92
CA ASP A 161 2.39 -6.71 2.11
C ASP A 161 3.04 -6.57 0.73
N GLU A 162 3.68 -5.43 0.44
CA GLU A 162 4.31 -5.08 -0.85
C GLU A 162 3.37 -5.18 -2.07
N MET A 163 2.06 -5.19 -1.85
CA MET A 163 1.08 -5.36 -2.92
C MET A 163 0.46 -4.02 -3.33
N PHE A 164 0.08 -3.91 -4.60
CA PHE A 164 -0.64 -2.73 -5.11
C PHE A 164 -2.14 -2.77 -4.81
N GLY A 165 -2.68 -3.96 -4.57
CA GLY A 165 -4.07 -4.18 -4.19
C GLY A 165 -4.92 -4.87 -5.25
N GLY A 166 -5.28 -6.11 -4.93
CA GLY A 166 -6.19 -6.97 -5.66
C GLY A 166 -7.36 -7.42 -4.79
N LYS A 167 -8.50 -7.72 -5.42
CA LYS A 167 -9.67 -8.26 -4.72
C LYS A 167 -9.34 -9.67 -4.22
N GLN A 168 -9.24 -9.85 -2.90
CA GLN A 168 -9.09 -11.17 -2.29
C GLN A 168 -10.45 -11.88 -2.34
N LYS A 169 -10.48 -13.06 -2.98
CA LYS A 169 -11.62 -13.97 -2.84
C LYS A 169 -11.60 -14.51 -1.42
N MET A 170 -12.64 -14.21 -0.64
CA MET A 170 -12.86 -14.90 0.63
C MET A 170 -12.97 -16.39 0.30
N SER A 171 -11.93 -17.17 0.62
CA SER A 171 -12.01 -18.62 0.52
C SER A 171 -13.23 -19.02 1.33
N LYS A 172 -14.21 -19.65 0.68
CA LYS A 172 -15.29 -20.34 1.38
C LYS A 172 -14.58 -21.44 2.16
N SER A 173 -14.15 -21.16 3.40
CA SER A 173 -13.59 -22.17 4.26
C SER A 173 -14.67 -23.23 4.43
N VAL A 174 -14.42 -24.35 3.76
CA VAL A 174 -14.98 -25.67 3.92
C VAL A 174 -15.61 -25.82 5.32
N TYR A 175 -16.91 -25.58 5.41
CA TYR A 175 -17.71 -26.25 6.43
C TYR A 175 -17.83 -27.68 5.92
N SER A 176 -16.76 -28.45 6.10
CA SER A 176 -16.83 -29.91 6.07
C SER A 176 -17.75 -30.26 7.23
N ARG A 177 -19.05 -30.33 6.94
CA ARG A 177 -19.97 -31.09 7.76
C ARG A 177 -19.49 -32.53 7.58
N SER A 178 -18.78 -33.05 8.58
CA SER A 178 -18.64 -34.49 8.76
C SER A 178 -20.05 -35.08 8.88
N ARG A 179 -20.64 -35.45 7.76
CA ARG A 179 -21.72 -36.45 7.72
C ARG A 179 -21.03 -37.79 7.61
N VAL A 180 -20.51 -38.27 8.74
CA VAL A 180 -20.25 -39.69 8.95
C VAL A 180 -21.23 -40.12 10.03
N ALA A 181 -21.95 -41.18 9.68
CA ALA A 181 -23.16 -41.69 10.29
C ALA A 181 -23.06 -41.95 11.80
N ASP A 182 -24.13 -41.61 12.52
CA ASP A 182 -24.57 -42.36 13.70
C ASP A 182 -26.09 -42.53 13.59
N GLU A 183 -26.47 -43.56 12.84
CA GLU A 183 -27.82 -44.12 12.83
C GLU A 183 -27.71 -45.56 13.33
N PHE A 184 -27.44 -45.74 14.63
CA PHE A 184 -27.81 -46.97 15.32
C PHE A 184 -27.82 -46.81 16.84
N SER A 185 -28.80 -47.48 17.44
CA SER A 185 -28.92 -47.81 18.86
C SER A 185 -29.64 -46.79 19.78
N SER A 186 -30.96 -46.79 19.65
CA SER A 186 -31.84 -46.61 20.81
C SER A 186 -31.71 -47.82 21.75
N LYS A 187 -31.26 -47.62 22.99
CA LYS A 187 -31.85 -48.23 24.21
C LYS A 187 -31.10 -47.83 25.48
N ASN A 188 -31.89 -47.39 26.47
CA ASN A 188 -31.60 -47.25 27.91
C ASN A 188 -30.49 -46.21 28.26
N GLN A 189 -30.58 -45.37 29.30
CA GLN A 189 -31.36 -45.41 30.53
C GLN A 189 -31.38 -43.99 31.14
N ARG A 190 -32.38 -43.70 31.97
CA ARG A 190 -32.59 -42.42 32.68
C ARG A 190 -31.43 -42.05 33.61
N THR A 191 -30.99 -40.79 33.61
CA THR A 191 -30.60 -40.05 34.82
C THR A 191 -30.89 -38.55 34.67
N THR A 192 -31.69 -38.11 35.64
CA THR A 192 -31.95 -36.80 36.24
C THR A 192 -31.08 -35.57 35.93
N ASP A 193 -31.79 -34.44 35.81
CA ASP A 193 -31.50 -33.09 36.32
C ASP A 193 -30.44 -32.21 35.65
N PHE A 194 -30.91 -31.19 34.91
CA PHE A 194 -30.80 -29.75 35.26
C PHE A 194 -31.19 -28.92 34.03
N LYS A 195 -32.27 -28.13 34.14
CA LYS A 195 -32.69 -27.18 33.11
C LYS A 195 -31.75 -25.98 33.12
N THR A 196 -31.07 -25.72 32.00
CA THR A 196 -30.81 -24.36 31.53
C THR A 196 -31.14 -24.26 30.05
N GLY A 197 -32.38 -23.86 29.77
CA GLY A 197 -32.78 -23.41 28.45
C GLY A 197 -32.12 -22.06 28.16
N ALA A 198 -30.91 -22.07 27.62
CA ALA A 198 -30.34 -20.91 26.95
C ALA A 198 -30.77 -20.96 25.48
N ASN A 199 -31.87 -20.28 25.18
CA ASN A 199 -32.23 -19.90 23.81
C ASN A 199 -31.12 -18.99 23.26
N ASP A 200 -30.10 -19.55 22.62
CA ASP A 200 -29.15 -18.75 21.84
C ASP A 200 -29.79 -18.36 20.50
N ARG A 201 -30.75 -17.44 20.60
CA ARG A 201 -31.40 -16.77 19.46
C ARG A 201 -30.66 -15.49 19.06
N ASN A 202 -29.35 -15.40 19.33
CA ASN A 202 -28.59 -14.18 19.03
C ASN A 202 -27.42 -14.40 18.07
N LYS A 203 -27.62 -15.23 17.04
CA LYS A 203 -26.75 -15.18 15.86
C LYS A 203 -27.15 -13.96 15.01
N LYS A 204 -26.57 -12.80 15.33
CA LYS A 204 -26.64 -11.58 14.50
C LYS A 204 -26.34 -11.98 13.05
N PRO A 205 -27.12 -11.52 12.06
CA PRO A 205 -26.81 -11.79 10.66
C PRO A 205 -25.42 -11.22 10.40
N GLY A 206 -24.47 -12.12 10.09
CA GLY A 206 -23.10 -11.73 9.80
C GLY A 206 -23.14 -10.69 8.68
N ARG A 207 -22.67 -9.46 8.96
CA ARG A 207 -22.47 -8.44 7.93
C ARG A 207 -21.79 -9.14 6.76
N LYS A 208 -22.41 -9.11 5.58
CA LYS A 208 -21.78 -9.57 4.35
C LYS A 208 -20.50 -8.75 4.21
N LYS A 209 -19.37 -9.29 4.63
CA LYS A 209 -18.08 -8.62 4.48
C LYS A 209 -17.89 -8.47 2.98
N GLY A 210 -17.83 -7.22 2.53
CA GLY A 210 -17.52 -6.90 1.14
C GLY A 210 -16.19 -7.53 0.72
N PRO A 211 -15.87 -7.49 -0.58
CA PRO A 211 -14.58 -7.98 -1.07
C PRO A 211 -13.45 -7.31 -0.29
N LYS A 212 -12.55 -8.12 0.28
CA LYS A 212 -11.39 -7.62 1.00
C LYS A 212 -10.32 -7.22 -0.01
N TRP A 213 -9.75 -6.04 0.18
CA TRP A 213 -8.60 -5.57 -0.59
C TRP A 213 -7.33 -5.72 0.24
N ASN A 214 -6.24 -5.96 -0.45
CA ASN A 214 -4.89 -5.95 0.13
C ASN A 214 -4.08 -4.80 -0.46
N GLY A 215 -2.81 -4.71 -0.12
CA GLY A 215 -1.93 -3.70 -0.70
C GLY A 215 -2.32 -2.28 -0.40
N ILE A 216 -1.79 -1.38 -1.24
CA ILE A 216 -2.10 0.05 -1.23
C ILE A 216 -3.61 0.31 -1.18
N VAL A 217 -4.38 -0.38 -2.04
CA VAL A 217 -5.84 -0.21 -2.08
C VAL A 217 -6.49 -0.63 -0.76
N GLY A 218 -5.97 -1.67 -0.10
CA GLY A 218 -6.43 -2.11 1.22
C GLY A 218 -6.23 -1.03 2.28
N ASP A 219 -5.05 -0.42 2.30
CA ASP A 219 -4.66 0.63 3.25
C ASP A 219 -5.47 1.93 3.08
N LEU A 220 -5.78 2.29 1.84
CA LEU A 220 -6.66 3.43 1.53
C LEU A 220 -8.09 3.17 2.02
N ILE A 221 -8.65 1.98 1.73
CA ILE A 221 -10.02 1.64 2.12
C ILE A 221 -10.16 1.50 3.65
N SER A 222 -9.11 1.06 4.35
CA SER A 222 -9.13 0.99 5.81
C SER A 222 -8.93 2.34 6.50
N GLY A 223 -8.58 3.40 5.76
CA GLY A 223 -8.22 4.72 6.31
C GLY A 223 -6.83 4.75 6.96
N SER A 224 -6.01 3.72 6.71
CA SER A 224 -4.63 3.68 7.20
C SER A 224 -3.78 4.75 6.51
N ALA A 225 -4.02 4.95 5.21
CA ALA A 225 -3.45 6.04 4.43
C ALA A 225 -4.54 6.99 3.96
N ASP A 226 -4.19 8.27 3.85
CA ASP A 226 -5.07 9.31 3.31
C ASP A 226 -4.96 9.39 1.78
N MET A 227 -3.78 9.10 1.24
CA MET A 227 -3.52 9.06 -0.20
C MET A 227 -2.39 8.09 -0.55
N ALA A 228 -2.24 7.79 -1.83
CA ALA A 228 -1.20 6.90 -2.33
C ALA A 228 -0.43 7.54 -3.49
N PHE A 229 0.90 7.44 -3.42
CA PHE A 229 1.82 7.82 -4.49
C PHE A 229 2.64 6.60 -4.88
N ALA A 230 2.21 5.93 -5.94
CA ALA A 230 2.86 4.73 -6.46
C ALA A 230 2.63 4.58 -7.97
N SER A 231 3.28 3.60 -8.61
CA SER A 231 3.01 3.17 -9.98
C SER A 231 1.71 2.34 -10.09
N LEU A 232 0.63 2.83 -9.49
CA LEU A 232 -0.64 2.11 -9.39
C LEU A 232 -1.43 2.20 -10.71
N SER A 233 -1.60 1.07 -11.40
CA SER A 233 -2.41 1.03 -12.63
C SER A 233 -3.88 1.32 -12.37
N VAL A 234 -4.45 2.22 -13.19
CA VAL A 234 -5.88 2.55 -13.19
C VAL A 234 -6.66 1.38 -13.78
N SER A 235 -7.62 0.84 -13.01
CA SER A 235 -8.50 -0.23 -13.46
C SER A 235 -9.92 -0.01 -12.95
N LYS A 236 -10.92 -0.48 -13.71
CA LYS A 236 -12.33 -0.36 -13.32
C LYS A 236 -12.60 -0.90 -11.92
N ALA A 237 -12.03 -2.07 -11.60
CA ALA A 237 -12.26 -2.70 -10.30
C ALA A 237 -11.71 -1.87 -9.12
N ARG A 238 -10.60 -1.13 -9.31
CA ARG A 238 -10.03 -0.24 -8.29
C ARG A 238 -10.79 1.10 -8.23
N ALA A 239 -11.18 1.65 -9.39
CA ALA A 239 -11.95 2.89 -9.47
C ALA A 239 -13.37 2.79 -8.85
N GLU A 240 -13.86 1.59 -8.59
CA GLU A 240 -15.12 1.37 -7.83
C GLU A 240 -14.99 1.67 -6.33
N VAL A 241 -13.76 1.72 -5.80
CA VAL A 241 -13.50 1.80 -4.34
C VAL A 241 -12.54 2.91 -3.94
N ILE A 242 -11.75 3.44 -4.89
CA ILE A 242 -10.84 4.56 -4.70
C ILE A 242 -10.94 5.51 -5.90
N ASP A 243 -10.68 6.79 -5.66
CA ASP A 243 -10.60 7.79 -6.72
C ASP A 243 -9.17 7.91 -7.25
N PHE A 244 -9.05 8.18 -8.55
CA PHE A 244 -7.76 8.40 -9.22
C PHE A 244 -7.66 9.83 -9.72
N SER A 245 -6.45 10.39 -9.65
CA SER A 245 -6.09 11.62 -10.34
C SER A 245 -5.96 11.41 -11.86
N ALA A 246 -5.66 12.48 -12.59
CA ALA A 246 -5.22 12.36 -13.97
C ALA A 246 -3.94 11.49 -14.02
N PRO A 247 -3.86 10.52 -14.96
CA PRO A 247 -2.70 9.63 -15.04
C PRO A 247 -1.44 10.45 -15.38
N TYR A 248 -0.40 10.31 -14.56
CA TYR A 248 0.90 10.96 -14.79
C TYR A 248 1.82 10.17 -15.72
N PHE A 249 1.50 8.90 -15.99
CA PHE A 249 2.28 8.02 -16.86
C PHE A 249 1.36 7.12 -17.69
N HIS A 250 1.61 7.04 -18.99
CA HIS A 250 0.92 6.13 -19.91
C HIS A 250 1.84 4.95 -20.24
N SER A 251 1.51 3.77 -19.71
CA SER A 251 2.23 2.53 -19.99
C SER A 251 1.50 1.64 -21.00
N GLY A 252 2.28 0.89 -21.79
CA GLY A 252 1.78 -0.17 -22.68
C GLY A 252 2.32 -1.54 -22.25
N VAL A 253 1.74 -2.61 -22.80
CA VAL A 253 2.25 -3.98 -22.59
C VAL A 253 3.33 -4.28 -23.62
N SER A 254 4.49 -4.76 -23.18
CA SER A 254 5.57 -5.23 -24.03
C SER A 254 6.08 -6.59 -23.55
N LEU A 255 6.54 -7.42 -24.48
CA LEU A 255 7.15 -8.72 -24.17
C LEU A 255 8.67 -8.56 -24.17
N LEU A 256 9.26 -8.79 -23.00
CA LEU A 256 10.71 -8.90 -22.88
C LEU A 256 11.12 -10.35 -23.16
N ALA A 257 11.93 -10.54 -24.19
CA ALA A 257 12.55 -11.82 -24.49
C ALA A 257 14.06 -11.64 -24.42
N ALA A 258 14.75 -12.58 -23.76
CA ALA A 258 16.20 -12.59 -23.76
C ALA A 258 16.69 -12.68 -25.21
N PRO A 259 17.66 -11.84 -25.63
CA PRO A 259 18.25 -11.99 -26.94
C PRO A 259 18.84 -13.39 -27.02
N LYS A 260 18.44 -14.17 -28.02
CA LYS A 260 19.17 -15.40 -28.34
C LYS A 260 20.56 -14.93 -28.77
N THR A 261 21.58 -15.27 -27.98
CA THR A 261 22.97 -15.16 -28.42
C THR A 261 23.04 -15.89 -29.76
N LYS A 262 23.15 -15.14 -30.85
CA LYS A 262 23.48 -15.73 -32.14
C LYS A 262 24.86 -16.33 -31.90
N SER A 263 24.96 -17.65 -31.81
CA SER A 263 26.25 -18.31 -31.98
C SER A 263 26.83 -17.70 -33.23
N GLU A 264 27.99 -17.05 -33.12
CA GLU A 264 28.64 -16.42 -34.27
C GLU A 264 28.61 -17.43 -35.41
N ILE A 265 27.95 -17.05 -36.51
CA ILE A 265 27.85 -17.95 -37.67
C ILE A 265 29.30 -18.21 -38.07
N PRO A 266 29.80 -19.45 -37.97
CA PRO A 266 31.21 -19.72 -38.21
C PRO A 266 31.55 -19.25 -39.63
N LEU A 267 32.73 -18.68 -39.86
CA LEU A 267 33.14 -18.19 -41.18
C LEU A 267 33.07 -19.28 -42.26
N LEU A 268 33.17 -20.55 -41.87
CA LEU A 268 33.05 -21.74 -42.71
C LEU A 268 31.61 -22.29 -42.80
N ALA A 269 30.59 -21.53 -42.37
CA ALA A 269 29.20 -21.97 -42.48
C ALA A 269 28.76 -22.24 -43.92
N PHE A 270 29.46 -21.68 -44.91
CA PHE A 270 29.24 -21.99 -46.32
C PHE A 270 29.67 -23.41 -46.72
N LEU A 271 30.51 -24.09 -45.92
CA LEU A 271 30.90 -25.48 -46.12
C LEU A 271 29.94 -26.49 -45.48
N LEU A 272 29.15 -26.07 -44.48
CA LEU A 272 28.12 -26.90 -43.83
C LEU A 272 27.11 -27.57 -44.77
N PRO A 273 26.63 -26.94 -45.88
CA PRO A 273 25.66 -27.60 -46.76
C PRO A 273 26.23 -28.74 -47.60
N PHE A 274 27.57 -28.90 -47.67
CA PHE A 274 28.21 -29.94 -48.47
C PHE A 274 28.85 -31.00 -47.57
N SER A 275 28.61 -32.28 -47.87
CA SER A 275 29.25 -33.37 -47.15
C SER A 275 30.76 -33.41 -47.43
N PRO A 276 31.59 -33.87 -46.48
CA PRO A 276 33.02 -34.05 -46.71
C PRO A 276 33.29 -35.03 -47.87
N GLU A 277 32.40 -35.99 -48.10
CA GLU A 277 32.47 -36.92 -49.23
C GLU A 277 32.39 -36.20 -50.58
N LEU A 278 31.51 -35.20 -50.71
CA LEU A 278 31.41 -34.40 -51.94
C LEU A 278 32.69 -33.60 -52.18
N TRP A 279 33.27 -33.01 -51.13
CA TRP A 279 34.54 -32.28 -51.25
C TRP A 279 35.69 -33.20 -51.67
N ILE A 280 35.76 -34.41 -51.11
CA ILE A 280 36.73 -35.43 -51.53
C ILE A 280 36.48 -35.81 -53.00
N ALA A 281 35.24 -36.00 -53.43
CA ALA A 281 34.89 -36.32 -54.81
C ALA A 281 35.24 -35.19 -55.80
N ILE A 282 35.03 -33.93 -55.43
CA ILE A 282 35.42 -32.76 -56.24
C ILE A 282 36.94 -32.71 -56.37
N PHE A 283 37.68 -32.87 -55.27
CA PHE A 283 39.15 -32.84 -55.32
C PHE A 283 39.71 -34.01 -56.14
N THR A 284 39.19 -35.23 -55.96
CA THR A 284 39.66 -36.40 -56.72
C THR A 284 39.33 -36.28 -58.21
N SER A 285 38.11 -35.85 -58.57
CA SER A 285 37.73 -35.65 -59.97
C SER A 285 38.60 -34.60 -60.67
N LEU A 286 38.86 -33.46 -60.01
CA LEU A 286 39.75 -32.41 -60.55
C LEU A 286 41.17 -32.93 -60.81
N ASN A 287 41.76 -33.66 -59.86
CA ASN A 287 43.10 -34.22 -60.03
C ASN A 287 43.16 -35.29 -61.14
N ILE A 288 42.16 -36.16 -61.23
CA ILE A 288 42.08 -37.18 -62.29
C ILE A 288 41.97 -36.50 -63.66
N THR A 289 41.12 -35.48 -63.80
CA THR A 289 40.99 -34.74 -65.06
C THR A 289 42.29 -34.02 -65.44
N ALA A 290 43.00 -33.42 -64.47
CA ALA A 290 44.28 -32.76 -64.73
C ALA A 290 45.35 -33.75 -65.21
N ILE A 291 45.46 -34.92 -64.58
CA ILE A 291 46.39 -35.98 -65.00
C ILE A 291 46.03 -36.49 -66.40
N ALA A 292 44.73 -36.73 -66.68
CA ALA A 292 44.30 -37.16 -67.98
C ALA A 292 44.69 -36.15 -69.06
N VAL A 293 44.39 -34.87 -68.87
CA VAL A 293 44.79 -33.81 -69.81
C VAL A 293 46.30 -33.79 -70.02
N ALA A 294 47.09 -33.83 -68.95
CA ALA A 294 48.56 -33.81 -69.05
C ALA A 294 49.18 -35.05 -69.75
N VAL A 295 48.44 -36.16 -69.84
CA VAL A 295 48.87 -37.37 -70.56
C VAL A 295 48.43 -37.36 -72.03
N TYR A 296 47.29 -36.72 -72.32
CA TYR A 296 46.73 -36.64 -73.68
C TYR A 296 47.18 -35.41 -74.47
N GLU A 297 47.79 -34.43 -73.80
CA GLU A 297 48.54 -33.30 -74.39
C GLU A 297 50.02 -33.66 -74.56
#